data_AF-A0AAV8Q3A9-F1
#
_entry.id   AF-A0AAV8Q3A9-F1
#
_cell.length_a   1.000
_cell.length_b   1.000
_cell.length_c   1.000
_cell.angle_alpha   90.00
_cell.angle_beta   90.00
_cell.angle_gamma   90.00
#
_symmetry.space_group_name_H-M   'P 1'
#
loop_
_entity.id
_entity.type
_entity.pdbx_description
1 polymer ?
#
loop_
_entity_poly.entity_id
_entity_poly.type
_entity_poly.pdbx_seq_one_letter_code
_entity_poly.pdbx_strand_id
1 'polypeptide(L)'
;MEEITEGVNNVHITAADAHKSNRIQVSNTKKPLFFYVNLAKRYMQQHDEVELSALGMAIATVVTITEILKNNGLAIEKKITTSTVDVKDESRGRPIQKAKIEILLGKTEKFDELMAAAAEEREAGNGEEQN
;
A
#
# COMPACT_ATOMS: atom_id res chain seq x y z
N MET A 1 -25.63 10.46 -12.19
CA MET A 1 -25.65 9.75 -10.89
C MET A 1 -24.21 9.80 -10.41
N GLU A 2 -23.89 10.97 -9.86
CA GLU A 2 -22.57 11.48 -9.51
C GLU A 2 -22.77 12.02 -8.09
N GLU A 3 -21.74 11.96 -7.23
CA GLU A 3 -21.73 12.32 -5.78
C GLU A 3 -21.82 11.16 -4.77
N ILE A 4 -20.80 10.29 -4.65
CA ILE A 4 -20.45 9.73 -3.31
C ILE A 4 -18.98 9.23 -3.22
N THR A 5 -17.93 10.07 -3.30
CA THR A 5 -16.57 9.59 -2.94
C THR A 5 -15.63 10.62 -2.27
N GLU A 6 -16.13 11.64 -1.57
CA GLU A 6 -15.27 12.61 -0.86
C GLU A 6 -14.90 12.22 0.58
N GLY A 7 -15.42 11.10 1.10
CA GLY A 7 -15.26 10.71 2.51
C GLY A 7 -13.91 10.12 2.95
N VAL A 8 -12.79 10.36 2.26
CA VAL A 8 -11.46 9.84 2.67
C VAL A 8 -10.53 10.88 3.30
N ASN A 9 -10.90 12.16 3.35
CA ASN A 9 -9.97 13.20 3.79
C ASN A 9 -9.98 13.53 5.29
N ASN A 10 -10.96 13.04 6.06
CA ASN A 10 -11.09 13.40 7.48
C ASN A 10 -10.91 12.21 8.43
N VAL A 11 -9.78 11.51 8.30
CA VAL A 11 -9.33 10.58 9.34
C VAL A 11 -8.53 11.39 10.36
N HIS A 12 -8.97 11.41 11.62
CA HIS A 12 -8.14 11.85 12.74
C HIS A 12 -6.97 10.88 12.89
N ILE A 13 -5.93 11.11 12.09
CA ILE A 13 -4.61 10.56 12.29
C ILE A 13 -4.10 11.22 13.56
N THR A 14 -3.82 10.46 14.62
CA THR A 14 -3.13 11.03 15.78
C THR A 14 -1.83 11.68 15.29
N ALA A 15 -1.41 12.82 15.84
CA ALA A 15 -0.23 13.54 15.34
C ALA A 15 1.05 12.66 15.30
N ALA A 16 1.10 11.57 16.09
CA ALA A 16 2.15 10.56 16.07
C ALA A 16 2.11 9.67 14.80
N ASP A 17 0.93 9.38 14.28
CA ASP A 17 0.73 8.56 13.10
C ASP A 17 0.92 9.34 11.79
N ALA A 18 0.85 10.68 11.79
CA ALA A 18 0.92 11.49 10.57
C ALA A 18 2.31 11.53 9.91
N HIS A 19 3.35 11.03 10.59
CA HIS A 19 4.74 11.30 10.24
C HIS A 19 5.63 10.07 10.03
N LYS A 20 5.05 8.87 9.82
CA LYS A 20 5.83 7.78 9.21
C LYS A 20 5.90 8.02 7.71
N SER A 21 7.08 8.45 7.24
CA SER A 21 7.34 8.71 5.82
C SER A 21 7.17 7.48 4.92
N ASN A 22 7.05 6.28 5.51
CA ASN A 22 6.94 5.00 4.83
C ASN A 22 5.57 4.32 4.98
N ARG A 23 4.48 5.06 5.23
CA ARG A 23 3.12 4.48 5.28
C ARG A 23 2.33 4.73 4.00
N ILE A 24 1.65 3.69 3.51
CA ILE A 24 0.74 3.72 2.38
C ILE A 24 -0.67 3.38 2.85
N GLN A 25 -1.61 4.28 2.57
CA GLN A 25 -3.05 4.03 2.75
C GLN A 25 -3.66 3.61 1.42
N VAL A 26 -4.15 2.38 1.37
CA VAL A 26 -4.75 1.80 0.17
C VAL A 26 -6.25 2.04 0.18
N SER A 27 -6.75 2.52 -0.96
CA SER A 27 -8.17 2.78 -1.20
C SER A 27 -8.61 2.09 -2.49
N ASN A 28 -9.84 1.58 -2.53
CA ASN A 28 -10.29 0.65 -3.57
C ASN A 28 -10.57 1.30 -4.95
N THR A 29 -10.73 2.62 -5.03
CA THR A 29 -11.35 3.25 -6.23
C THR A 29 -10.48 4.28 -6.96
N LYS A 30 -9.28 4.60 -6.46
CA LYS A 30 -8.52 5.76 -7.00
C LYS A 30 -7.29 5.39 -7.81
N LYS A 31 -6.70 4.21 -7.62
CA LYS A 31 -5.42 3.83 -8.24
C LYS A 31 -5.40 2.35 -8.63
N PRO A 32 -4.77 1.99 -9.76
CA PRO A 32 -4.55 0.59 -10.14
C PRO A 32 -3.74 -0.19 -9.09
N LEU A 33 -3.89 -1.51 -9.02
CA LEU A 33 -3.18 -2.37 -8.07
C LEU A 33 -1.65 -2.14 -8.09
N PHE A 34 -1.05 -2.14 -9.28
CA PHE A 34 0.40 -2.00 -9.45
C PHE A 34 0.94 -0.61 -9.06
N PHE A 35 0.09 0.42 -8.97
CA PHE A 35 0.51 1.70 -8.40
C PHE A 35 1.00 1.52 -6.97
N TYR A 36 0.23 0.80 -6.14
CA TYR A 36 0.58 0.57 -4.75
C TYR A 36 1.75 -0.41 -4.59
N VAL A 37 1.85 -1.43 -5.45
CA VAL A 37 3.01 -2.34 -5.50
C VAL A 37 4.29 -1.55 -5.77
N ASN A 38 4.28 -0.68 -6.78
CA ASN A 38 5.46 0.11 -7.15
C ASN A 38 5.80 1.18 -6.10
N LEU A 39 4.78 1.79 -5.48
CA LEU A 39 5.00 2.73 -4.38
C LEU A 39 5.62 2.03 -3.17
N ALA A 40 5.17 0.83 -2.83
CA ALA A 40 5.73 0.03 -1.74
C ALA A 40 7.19 -0.34 -2.00
N LYS A 41 7.54 -0.74 -3.23
CA LYS A 41 8.94 -0.95 -3.64
C LYS A 41 9.78 0.31 -3.42
N ARG A 42 9.30 1.47 -3.89
CA ARG A 42 10.00 2.73 -3.72
C ARG A 42 10.20 3.12 -2.25
N TYR A 43 9.20 2.90 -1.40
CA TYR A 43 9.31 3.19 0.04
C TYR A 43 10.31 2.26 0.73
N MET A 44 10.31 0.97 0.40
CA MET A 44 11.31 0.03 0.92
C MET A 44 12.73 0.34 0.44
N GLN A 45 12.90 0.85 -0.79
CA GLN A 45 14.21 1.37 -1.26
C GLN A 45 14.71 2.55 -0.40
N GLN A 46 13.80 3.41 0.07
CA GLN A 46 14.15 4.64 0.81
C GLN A 46 14.24 4.44 2.32
N HIS A 47 13.50 3.49 2.88
CA HIS A 47 13.26 3.38 4.32
C HIS A 47 13.42 1.96 4.88
N ASP A 48 13.87 1.00 4.06
CA ASP A 48 13.99 -0.44 4.35
C ASP A 48 12.70 -1.19 4.69
N GLU A 49 11.66 -0.46 5.07
CA GLU A 49 10.36 -0.97 5.48
C GLU A 49 9.23 -0.12 4.90
N VAL A 50 8.05 -0.72 4.77
CA VAL A 50 6.82 -0.03 4.39
C VAL A 50 5.64 -0.54 5.21
N GLU A 51 4.78 0.39 5.64
CA GLU A 51 3.54 0.08 6.35
C GLU A 51 2.35 0.22 5.39
N LEU A 52 1.65 -0.87 5.10
CA LEU A 52 0.44 -0.89 4.26
C LEU A 52 -0.79 -0.92 5.16
N SER A 53 -1.75 -0.02 4.91
CA SER A 53 -3.00 0.01 5.67
C SER A 53 -4.22 0.18 4.78
N ALA A 54 -5.33 -0.42 5.18
CA ALA A 54 -6.62 -0.32 4.48
C ALA A 54 -7.81 -0.51 5.41
N LEU A 55 -8.96 -0.03 4.95
CA LEU A 55 -10.26 -0.17 5.62
C LEU A 55 -11.27 -0.91 4.75
N GLY A 56 -12.05 -1.79 5.37
CA GLY A 56 -13.17 -2.49 4.74
C GLY A 56 -12.79 -3.20 3.44
N MET A 57 -13.46 -2.88 2.33
CA MET A 57 -13.25 -3.55 1.04
C MET A 57 -11.81 -3.43 0.50
N ALA A 58 -11.07 -2.38 0.87
CA ALA A 58 -9.69 -2.19 0.42
C ALA A 58 -8.69 -3.14 1.12
N ILE A 59 -9.13 -3.89 2.14
CA ILE A 59 -8.29 -4.89 2.82
C ILE A 59 -7.80 -5.96 1.82
N ALA A 60 -8.67 -6.41 0.92
CA ALA A 60 -8.30 -7.39 -0.11
C ALA A 60 -7.13 -6.88 -0.97
N THR A 61 -7.15 -5.61 -1.37
CA THR A 61 -6.08 -5.00 -2.14
C THR A 61 -4.75 -5.00 -1.39
N VAL A 62 -4.75 -4.68 -0.08
CA VAL A 62 -3.52 -4.74 0.75
C VAL A 62 -2.97 -6.16 0.81
N VAL A 63 -3.83 -7.16 1.03
CA VAL A 63 -3.43 -8.57 1.05
C VAL A 63 -2.78 -8.96 -0.27
N THR A 64 -3.40 -8.63 -1.40
CA THR A 64 -2.84 -8.91 -2.74
C THR A 64 -1.50 -8.21 -2.97
N ILE A 65 -1.33 -6.95 -2.55
CA ILE A 65 -0.05 -6.23 -2.66
C ILE A 65 1.04 -6.95 -1.84
N THR A 66 0.72 -7.32 -0.60
CA THR A 66 1.64 -8.06 0.27
C THR A 66 2.04 -9.39 -0.34
N GLU A 67 1.07 -10.16 -0.86
CA GLU A 67 1.32 -11.45 -1.52
C GLU A 67 2.23 -11.29 -2.74
N ILE A 68 1.97 -10.30 -3.62
CA ILE A 68 2.82 -10.03 -4.78
C ILE A 68 4.27 -9.76 -4.35
N LEU A 69 4.47 -8.90 -3.34
CA LEU A 69 5.81 -8.54 -2.88
C LEU A 69 6.55 -9.73 -2.25
N LYS A 70 5.86 -10.55 -1.45
CA LYS A 70 6.44 -11.75 -0.85
C LYS A 70 6.76 -12.84 -1.88
N ASN A 71 5.83 -13.13 -2.78
CA ASN A 71 5.99 -14.18 -3.79
C ASN A 71 7.11 -13.84 -4.80
N ASN A 72 7.31 -12.57 -5.09
CA ASN A 72 8.44 -12.11 -5.91
C ASN A 72 9.76 -12.05 -5.14
N GLY A 73 9.80 -12.47 -3.87
CA GLY A 73 11.00 -12.49 -3.05
C GLY A 73 11.51 -11.10 -2.64
N LEU A 74 10.69 -10.05 -2.75
CA LEU A 74 11.07 -8.66 -2.46
C LEU A 74 10.88 -8.29 -0.99
N ALA A 75 9.86 -8.85 -0.33
CA ALA A 75 9.52 -8.47 1.04
C ALA A 75 9.33 -9.66 1.96
N ILE A 76 9.55 -9.41 3.26
CA ILE A 76 9.11 -10.24 4.37
C ILE A 76 8.13 -9.46 5.24
N GLU A 77 7.11 -10.13 5.75
CA GLU A 77 6.23 -9.57 6.76
C GLU A 77 6.92 -9.51 8.11
N LYS A 78 6.90 -8.32 8.72
CA LYS A 78 7.40 -8.09 10.08
C LYS A 78 6.25 -8.09 11.08
N LYS A 79 5.09 -7.56 10.69
CA LYS A 79 3.89 -7.49 11.54
C LYS A 79 2.63 -7.46 10.70
N ILE A 80 1.61 -8.18 11.14
CA ILE A 80 0.24 -8.12 10.59
C ILE A 80 -0.69 -7.82 11.76
N THR A 81 -1.53 -6.81 11.62
CA THR A 81 -2.50 -6.42 12.65
C THR A 81 -3.82 -6.10 12.00
N THR A 82 -4.89 -6.66 12.56
CA THR A 82 -6.27 -6.34 12.20
C THR A 82 -6.97 -5.78 13.42
N SER A 83 -7.76 -4.73 13.23
CA SER A 83 -8.53 -4.09 14.28
C SER A 83 -9.86 -3.60 13.73
N THR A 84 -10.74 -3.16 14.62
CA THR A 84 -11.94 -2.41 14.25
C THR A 84 -11.76 -0.97 14.71
N VAL A 85 -12.04 -0.02 13.82
CA VAL A 85 -11.93 1.41 14.11
C VAL A 85 -13.23 2.12 13.83
N ASP A 86 -13.54 3.13 14.66
CA ASP A 86 -14.67 4.03 14.42
C ASP A 86 -14.31 5.04 13.34
N VAL A 87 -15.11 5.09 12.28
CA VAL A 87 -14.97 6.04 11.17
C VAL A 87 -16.15 6.98 11.18
N LYS A 88 -15.88 8.29 11.14
CA LYS A 88 -16.93 9.30 11.03
C LYS A 88 -17.54 9.22 9.64
N ASP A 89 -18.84 8.93 9.58
CA ASP A 89 -19.62 8.98 8.36
C ASP A 89 -20.56 10.20 8.43
N GLU A 90 -20.23 11.25 7.68
CA GLU A 90 -20.99 12.51 7.69
C GLU A 90 -22.42 12.33 7.13
N SER A 91 -22.66 11.27 6.35
CA SER A 91 -24.00 10.98 5.80
C SER A 91 -24.93 10.30 6.81
N ARG A 92 -24.39 9.60 7.82
CA ARG A 92 -25.17 8.76 8.74
C ARG A 92 -25.34 9.35 10.14
N GLY A 93 -24.71 10.49 10.44
CA GLY A 93 -24.84 11.18 11.74
C GLY A 93 -24.29 10.41 12.96
N ARG A 94 -23.76 9.20 12.78
CA ARG A 94 -23.15 8.36 13.81
C ARG A 94 -21.87 7.69 13.29
N PRO A 95 -20.84 7.47 14.14
CA PRO A 95 -19.67 6.70 13.76
C PRO A 95 -20.05 5.29 13.30
N ILE A 96 -19.34 4.78 12.29
CA ILE A 96 -19.47 3.41 11.81
C ILE A 96 -18.18 2.64 12.09
N GLN A 97 -18.31 1.42 12.58
CA GLN A 97 -17.17 0.54 12.78
C GLN A 97 -16.74 -0.07 11.45
N LYS A 98 -15.45 0.09 11.11
CA LYS A 98 -14.84 -0.57 9.95
C LYS A 98 -13.67 -1.42 10.39
N ALA A 99 -13.54 -2.59 9.78
CA ALA A 99 -12.31 -3.38 9.87
C ALA A 99 -11.15 -2.58 9.27
N LYS A 100 -10.01 -2.61 9.95
CA LYS A 100 -8.73 -2.03 9.54
C LYS A 100 -7.68 -3.13 9.51
N ILE A 101 -6.85 -3.11 8.49
CA ILE A 101 -5.63 -3.93 8.42
C ILE A 101 -4.41 -3.02 8.36
N GLU A 102 -3.33 -3.44 9.02
CA GLU A 102 -2.01 -2.81 9.02
C GLU A 102 -0.95 -3.91 8.88
N ILE A 103 -0.13 -3.82 7.83
CA ILE A 103 0.94 -4.77 7.54
C ILE A 103 2.26 -4.01 7.43
N LEU A 104 3.22 -4.35 8.28
CA LEU A 104 4.59 -3.88 8.18
C LEU A 104 5.41 -4.90 7.36
N LEU A 105 5.96 -4.45 6.25
CA LEU A 105 6.87 -5.24 5.41
C LEU A 105 8.29 -4.68 5.52
N GLY A 106 9.29 -5.56 5.49
CA GLY A 106 10.69 -5.19 5.34
C GLY A 106 11.29 -5.81 4.08
N LYS A 107 12.36 -5.19 3.58
CA LYS A 107 13.16 -5.75 2.49
C LYS A 107 13.68 -7.15 2.82
N THR A 108 13.74 -8.01 1.81
CA THR A 108 14.58 -9.21 1.83
C THR A 108 16.02 -8.86 1.51
N GLU A 109 16.93 -9.80 1.75
CA GLU A 109 18.34 -9.66 1.34
C GLU A 109 18.50 -9.57 -0.19
N LYS A 110 17.58 -10.16 -0.95
CA LYS A 110 17.57 -10.16 -2.42
C LYS A 110 16.91 -8.93 -3.04
N PHE A 111 16.41 -8.01 -2.23
CA PHE A 111 15.57 -6.93 -2.71
C PHE A 111 16.30 -6.02 -3.70
N ASP A 112 17.50 -5.57 -3.34
CA ASP A 112 18.24 -4.62 -4.17
C ASP A 112 18.71 -5.25 -5.49
N GLU A 113 19.11 -6.52 -5.46
CA GLU A 113 19.45 -7.32 -6.65
C GLU A 113 18.25 -7.46 -7.59
N LEU A 114 17.10 -7.88 -7.08
CA LEU A 114 15.88 -8.06 -7.87
C LEU A 114 15.34 -6.75 -8.44
N MET A 115 15.52 -5.64 -7.70
CA MET A 115 15.14 -4.31 -8.19
C MET A 115 16.05 -3.81 -9.30
N ALA A 116 17.36 -4.10 -9.23
CA ALA A 116 18.32 -3.76 -10.28
C ALA A 116 18.08 -4.60 -11.54
N ALA A 117 17.93 -5.92 -11.42
CA ALA A 117 17.63 -6.81 -12.54
C ALA A 117 16.35 -6.39 -13.28
N ALA A 118 15.29 -6.04 -12.52
CA ALA A 118 14.04 -5.56 -13.12
C ALA A 118 14.15 -4.16 -13.77
N ALA A 119 15.18 -3.37 -13.45
CA ALA A 119 15.45 -2.11 -14.14
C ALA A 119 16.17 -2.39 -15.47
N GLU A 120 17.19 -3.25 -15.47
CA GLU A 120 17.92 -3.67 -16.67
C GLU A 120 17.01 -4.35 -17.70
N GLU A 121 16.11 -5.24 -17.27
CA GLU A 121 15.13 -5.88 -18.17
C GLU A 121 14.18 -4.86 -18.84
N ARG A 122 13.80 -3.79 -18.13
CA ARG A 122 12.97 -2.73 -18.70
C ARG A 122 13.73 -1.90 -19.72
N GLU A 123 15.01 -1.64 -19.48
CA GLU A 123 15.87 -0.89 -20.40
C GLU A 123 16.18 -1.71 -21.66
N ALA A 124 16.42 -3.01 -21.53
CA ALA A 124 16.66 -3.91 -22.64
C ALA A 124 15.43 -4.10 -23.54
N GLY A 125 14.24 -4.31 -22.97
CA GLY A 125 13.00 -4.47 -23.74
C GLY A 125 12.56 -3.22 -24.49
N ASN A 126 12.95 -2.03 -24.02
CA ASN A 126 12.63 -0.76 -24.68
C ASN A 126 13.60 -0.41 -25.83
N GLY A 127 14.69 -1.18 -25.99
CA GLY A 127 15.64 -1.06 -27.09
C GLY A 127 15.28 -1.87 -28.34
N GLU A 128 14.36 -2.84 -28.23
CA GLU A 128 13.96 -3.71 -29.35
C GLU A 128 12.76 -3.17 -30.16
N GLU A 129 12.02 -2.19 -29.64
CA GLU A 129 10.85 -1.59 -30.33
C GLU A 129 11.17 -0.36 -31.22
N GLN A 130 12.46 -0.03 -31.43
CA GLN A 130 12.89 1.14 -32.22
C GLN A 130 13.64 0.81 -33.53
N ASN A 131 13.49 -0.39 -34.08
CA ASN A 131 14.09 -0.75 -35.38
C ASN A 131 13.05 -1.21 -36.40
#